data_AF-A0A7U9RIA7-F1
#
_entry.id   AF-A0A7U9RIA7-F1
#
_cell.length_a   1.000
_cell.length_b   1.000
_cell.length_c   1.000
_cell.angle_alpha   90.00
_cell.angle_beta   90.00
_cell.angle_gamma   90.00
#
_symmetry.space_group_name_H-M   'P 1'
#
loop_
_entity.id
_entity.type
_entity.pdbx_description
1 polymer ?
#
loop_
_entity_poly.entity_id
_entity_poly.type
_entity_poly.pdbx_seq_one_letter_code
_entity_poly.pdbx_strand_id
1 'polypeptide(L)'
;MKEKMYSSEELIPIVMELAAEWGGMEHSSITYEKAQELMEAVLYCIGQLEGASAPGQMQVMTDKLNAKEAYLLGRQITADKVHELRELYNDLIPDFKDYGVACLGDVVKKGIPEFLLHYDIRYAPQETILTLDYPVLRDMTGQTGINAVLEYVKCICLEQQFLQRFDEAYVCAVLRDHCRDYEFLAENICTIVRQSVLDD
;
A
#
# COMPACT_ATOMS: atom_id res chain seq x y z
N MET A 1 2.17 -22.03 -2.37
CA MET A 1 2.70 -21.66 -3.70
C MET A 1 1.51 -21.30 -4.57
N LYS A 2 1.29 -20.02 -4.87
CA LYS A 2 0.32 -19.65 -5.92
C LYS A 2 0.84 -20.21 -7.24
N GLU A 3 0.01 -20.96 -7.97
CA GLU A 3 0.35 -21.38 -9.33
C GLU A 3 0.66 -20.13 -10.15
N LYS A 4 1.83 -20.08 -10.78
CA LYS A 4 2.16 -18.99 -11.69
C LYS A 4 1.21 -19.07 -12.87
N MET A 5 0.36 -18.06 -13.00
CA MET A 5 -0.68 -17.95 -14.02
C MET A 5 -0.12 -17.90 -15.45
N TYR A 6 1.10 -17.37 -15.62
CA TYR A 6 1.83 -17.36 -16.88
C TYR A 6 3.20 -18.02 -16.69
N SER A 7 3.70 -18.67 -17.74
CA SER A 7 5.02 -19.29 -17.74
C SER A 7 6.14 -18.24 -17.76
N SER A 8 7.34 -18.61 -17.31
CA SER A 8 8.49 -17.69 -17.35
C SER A 8 8.83 -17.27 -18.79
N GLU A 9 8.60 -18.13 -19.78
CA GLU A 9 8.85 -17.86 -21.21
C GLU A 9 7.95 -16.74 -21.74
N GLU A 10 6.72 -16.63 -21.25
CA GLU A 10 5.77 -15.57 -21.62
C GLU A 10 6.09 -14.22 -20.96
N LEU A 11 6.72 -14.25 -19.78
CA LEU A 11 7.03 -13.06 -18.99
C LEU A 11 8.39 -12.44 -19.36
N ILE A 12 9.36 -13.26 -19.77
CA ILE A 12 10.71 -12.80 -20.16
C ILE A 12 10.68 -11.68 -21.21
N PRO A 13 9.89 -11.75 -22.31
CA PRO A 13 9.83 -10.67 -23.29
C PRO A 13 9.41 -9.32 -22.68
N ILE A 14 8.48 -9.33 -21.72
CA ILE A 14 8.02 -8.11 -21.03
C ILE A 14 9.15 -7.54 -20.17
N VAL A 15 9.87 -8.41 -19.45
CA VAL A 15 11.04 -8.01 -18.63
C VAL A 15 12.15 -7.43 -19.50
N MET A 16 12.40 -8.01 -20.68
CA MET A 16 13.39 -7.49 -21.63
C MET A 16 12.99 -6.12 -22.18
N GLU A 17 11.71 -5.91 -22.48
CA GLU A 17 11.20 -4.59 -22.89
C GLU A 17 11.44 -3.56 -21.77
N LEU A 18 11.08 -3.87 -20.52
CA LEU A 18 11.30 -2.96 -19.38
C LEU A 18 12.79 -2.68 -19.14
N ALA A 19 13.65 -3.68 -19.29
CA ALA A 19 15.09 -3.53 -19.15
C ALA A 19 15.67 -2.60 -20.21
N ALA A 20 15.22 -2.74 -21.47
CA ALA A 20 15.64 -1.87 -22.56
C ALA A 20 15.17 -0.42 -22.35
N GLU A 21 13.95 -0.24 -21.84
CA GLU A 21 13.41 1.08 -21.50
C GLU A 21 14.15 1.74 -20.32
N TRP A 22 14.55 0.93 -19.33
CA TRP A 22 15.28 1.40 -18.15
C TRP A 22 16.74 1.79 -18.46
N GLY A 23 17.45 0.95 -19.22
CA GLY A 23 18.88 1.10 -19.47
C GLY A 23 19.26 2.17 -20.51
N GLY A 24 18.29 2.75 -21.22
CA GLY A 24 18.57 3.57 -22.40
C GLY A 24 19.26 2.76 -23.51
N MET A 25 19.33 3.30 -24.73
CA MET A 25 19.91 2.61 -25.89
C MET A 25 21.45 2.45 -25.83
N GLU A 26 22.03 2.15 -24.66
CA GLU A 26 23.44 1.80 -24.50
C GLU A 26 23.58 0.37 -23.97
N HIS A 27 24.12 -0.49 -24.83
CA HIS A 27 24.31 -1.90 -24.60
C HIS A 27 25.27 -2.17 -23.43
N SER A 28 24.76 -2.68 -22.31
CA SER A 28 25.46 -3.73 -21.53
C SER A 28 24.53 -4.32 -20.47
N SER A 29 24.27 -5.62 -20.61
CA SER A 29 23.89 -6.57 -19.57
C SER A 29 23.27 -6.00 -18.29
N ILE A 30 21.95 -6.04 -18.18
CA ILE A 30 21.28 -5.89 -16.88
C ILE A 30 21.85 -6.93 -15.91
N THR A 31 22.02 -6.56 -14.64
CA THR A 31 22.40 -7.51 -13.60
C THR A 31 21.28 -8.53 -13.42
N TYR A 32 21.63 -9.73 -12.94
CA TYR A 32 20.63 -10.73 -12.58
C TYR A 32 19.63 -10.18 -11.55
N GLU A 33 20.11 -9.43 -10.57
CA GLU A 33 19.29 -8.72 -9.58
C GLU A 33 18.28 -7.81 -10.26
N LYS A 34 18.71 -6.98 -11.22
CA LYS A 34 17.78 -6.08 -11.91
C LYS A 34 16.76 -6.82 -12.76
N ALA A 35 17.15 -7.92 -13.41
CA ALA A 35 16.22 -8.77 -14.14
C ALA A 35 15.17 -9.40 -13.21
N GLN A 36 15.58 -9.79 -12.00
CA GLN A 36 14.68 -10.33 -10.98
C GLN A 36 13.71 -9.26 -10.47
N GLU A 37 14.19 -8.06 -10.13
CA GLU A 37 13.33 -6.94 -9.72
C GLU A 37 12.26 -6.61 -10.77
N LEU A 38 12.64 -6.59 -12.05
CA LEU A 38 11.70 -6.34 -13.15
C LEU A 38 10.71 -7.50 -13.32
N MET A 39 11.14 -8.75 -13.11
CA MET A 39 10.22 -9.89 -13.10
C MET A 39 9.21 -9.78 -11.95
N GLU A 40 9.66 -9.38 -10.77
CA GLU A 40 8.79 -9.14 -9.62
C GLU A 40 7.80 -7.99 -9.89
N ALA A 41 8.24 -6.92 -10.56
CA ALA A 41 7.37 -5.83 -11.01
C ALA A 41 6.27 -6.32 -11.95
N VAL A 42 6.63 -7.14 -12.95
CA VAL A 42 5.66 -7.72 -13.89
C VAL A 42 4.65 -8.60 -13.17
N LEU A 43 5.12 -9.49 -12.28
CA LEU A 43 4.25 -10.37 -11.50
C LEU A 43 3.32 -9.59 -10.57
N TYR A 44 3.84 -8.53 -9.92
CA TYR A 44 3.05 -7.67 -9.05
C TYR A 44 1.91 -6.98 -9.81
N CYS A 45 2.20 -6.44 -11.00
CA CYS A 45 1.17 -5.84 -11.85
C CYS A 45 0.12 -6.85 -12.27
N ILE A 46 0.52 -8.03 -12.77
CA ILE A 46 -0.43 -9.10 -13.14
C ILE A 46 -1.29 -9.50 -11.92
N GLY A 47 -0.69 -9.60 -10.74
CA GLY A 47 -1.40 -9.88 -9.49
C GLY A 47 -2.45 -8.84 -9.11
N GLN A 48 -2.37 -7.59 -9.61
CA GLN A 48 -3.41 -6.58 -9.36
C GLN A 48 -4.76 -6.97 -9.95
N LEU A 49 -4.78 -7.80 -10.99
CA LEU A 49 -6.01 -8.31 -11.57
C LEU A 49 -6.81 -9.06 -10.50
N GLU A 50 -6.16 -9.94 -9.71
CA GLU A 50 -6.80 -10.75 -8.67
C GLU A 50 -7.62 -9.90 -7.69
N GLY A 51 -7.10 -8.74 -7.30
CA GLY A 51 -7.78 -7.83 -6.37
C GLY A 51 -8.88 -6.97 -6.99
N ALA A 52 -8.95 -6.87 -8.32
CA ALA A 52 -9.93 -6.06 -9.03
C ALA A 52 -11.18 -6.84 -9.46
N SER A 53 -11.15 -8.18 -9.42
CA SER A 53 -12.24 -9.05 -9.88
C SER A 53 -12.90 -9.80 -8.72
N ALA A 54 -14.19 -10.12 -8.85
CA ALA A 54 -14.87 -10.99 -7.90
C ALA A 54 -14.27 -12.41 -7.89
N PRO A 55 -14.31 -13.14 -6.75
CA PRO A 55 -13.82 -14.52 -6.67
C PRO A 55 -14.43 -15.39 -7.78
N GLY A 56 -13.58 -16.03 -8.60
CA GLY A 56 -13.99 -16.91 -9.71
C GLY A 56 -14.11 -16.25 -11.09
N GLN A 57 -14.17 -14.91 -11.21
CA GLN A 57 -14.11 -14.22 -12.52
C GLN A 57 -12.68 -14.07 -13.04
N MET A 58 -11.70 -14.18 -12.15
CA MET A 58 -10.28 -14.02 -12.45
C MET A 58 -9.72 -15.05 -13.41
N GLN A 59 -9.98 -16.34 -13.17
CA GLN A 59 -9.57 -17.42 -14.09
C GLN A 59 -10.14 -17.19 -15.50
N VAL A 60 -11.39 -16.75 -15.59
CA VAL A 60 -12.07 -16.53 -16.88
C VAL A 60 -11.53 -15.33 -17.65
N MET A 61 -11.08 -14.27 -16.96
CA MET A 61 -10.47 -13.10 -17.61
C MET A 61 -9.04 -13.39 -18.07
N THR A 62 -8.29 -14.15 -17.28
CA THR A 62 -6.87 -14.40 -17.52
C THR A 62 -6.63 -15.52 -18.53
N ASP A 63 -7.52 -16.50 -18.62
CA ASP A 63 -7.57 -17.49 -19.73
C ASP A 63 -7.78 -16.83 -21.11
N LYS A 64 -8.21 -15.56 -21.15
CA LYS A 64 -8.45 -14.81 -22.40
C LYS A 64 -7.35 -13.80 -22.74
N LEU A 65 -6.51 -13.43 -21.77
CA LEU A 65 -5.50 -12.39 -21.94
C LEU A 65 -4.12 -13.03 -22.09
N ASN A 66 -3.33 -12.54 -23.03
CA ASN A 66 -1.91 -12.89 -23.05
C ASN A 66 -1.15 -12.17 -21.92
N ALA A 67 0.04 -12.67 -21.57
CA ALA A 67 0.82 -12.13 -20.46
C ALA A 67 1.09 -10.62 -20.56
N LYS A 68 1.29 -10.08 -21.78
CA LYS A 68 1.55 -8.65 -21.99
C LYS A 68 0.30 -7.82 -21.75
N GLU A 69 -0.87 -8.26 -22.22
CA GLU A 69 -2.14 -7.60 -21.95
C GLU A 69 -2.48 -7.61 -20.46
N ALA A 70 -2.29 -8.75 -19.79
CA ALA A 70 -2.49 -8.87 -18.35
C ALA A 70 -1.59 -7.93 -17.56
N TYR A 71 -0.31 -7.84 -17.94
CA TYR A 71 0.65 -6.90 -17.35
C TYR A 71 0.24 -5.43 -17.55
N LEU A 72 -0.14 -5.03 -18.76
CA LEU A 72 -0.55 -3.65 -19.06
C LEU A 72 -1.81 -3.25 -18.28
N LEU A 73 -2.81 -4.14 -18.22
CA LEU A 73 -4.02 -3.91 -17.44
C LEU A 73 -3.72 -3.83 -15.94
N GLY A 74 -2.88 -4.73 -15.44
CA GLY A 74 -2.40 -4.72 -14.07
C GLY A 74 -1.66 -3.44 -13.69
N ARG A 75 -0.86 -2.89 -14.62
CA ARG A 75 -0.21 -1.58 -14.47
C ARG A 75 -1.19 -0.44 -14.40
N GLN A 76 -2.23 -0.46 -15.24
CA GLN A 76 -3.28 0.56 -15.18
C GLN A 76 -3.97 0.53 -13.82
N ILE A 77 -4.35 -0.66 -13.32
CA ILE A 77 -4.95 -0.81 -11.98
C ILE A 77 -4.01 -0.29 -10.89
N THR A 78 -2.71 -0.55 -11.00
CA THR A 78 -1.71 -0.03 -10.06
C THR A 78 -1.72 1.51 -10.05
N ALA A 79 -1.75 2.13 -11.22
CA ALA A 79 -1.80 3.59 -11.36
C ALA A 79 -3.11 4.18 -10.80
N ASP A 80 -4.24 3.53 -11.08
CA ASP A 80 -5.55 3.95 -10.58
C ASP A 80 -5.60 3.91 -9.04
N LYS A 81 -4.98 2.89 -8.42
CA LYS A 81 -4.85 2.80 -6.95
C LYS A 81 -3.96 3.89 -6.36
N VAL A 82 -2.90 4.29 -7.06
CA VAL A 82 -2.06 5.44 -6.62
C VAL A 82 -2.86 6.74 -6.71
N HIS A 83 -3.68 6.89 -7.74
CA HIS A 83 -4.61 8.01 -7.85
C HIS A 83 -5.64 7.99 -6.71
N GLU A 84 -6.26 6.84 -6.43
CA GLU A 84 -7.19 6.67 -5.30
C GLU A 84 -6.53 7.03 -3.96
N LEU A 85 -5.30 6.56 -3.71
CA LEU A 85 -4.54 6.90 -2.51
C LEU A 85 -4.33 8.42 -2.38
N ARG A 86 -4.02 9.10 -3.49
CA ARG A 86 -3.81 10.54 -3.49
C ARG A 86 -5.08 11.31 -3.14
N GLU A 87 -6.22 10.91 -3.71
CA GLU A 87 -7.51 11.51 -3.39
C GLU A 87 -7.87 11.29 -1.92
N LEU A 88 -7.75 10.05 -1.42
CA LEU A 88 -7.96 9.73 -0.01
C LEU A 88 -7.07 10.55 0.93
N TYR A 89 -5.80 10.75 0.56
CA TYR A 89 -4.88 11.56 1.35
C TYR A 89 -5.28 13.04 1.38
N ASN A 90 -5.69 13.60 0.23
CA ASN A 90 -6.15 14.98 0.12
C ASN A 90 -7.43 15.22 0.94
N ASP A 91 -8.31 14.23 1.01
CA ASP A 91 -9.53 14.27 1.83
C ASP A 91 -9.23 14.09 3.33
N LEU A 92 -8.22 13.28 3.67
CA LEU A 92 -7.82 13.01 5.05
C LEU A 92 -7.13 14.20 5.71
N ILE A 93 -6.18 14.83 5.03
CA ILE A 93 -5.24 15.77 5.64
C ILE A 93 -5.86 17.02 6.29
N PRO A 94 -6.97 17.62 5.79
CA PRO A 94 -7.51 18.85 6.37
C PRO A 94 -8.04 18.68 7.80
N ASP A 95 -8.66 17.54 8.08
CA ASP A 95 -9.30 17.24 9.38
C ASP A 95 -8.50 16.24 10.22
N PHE A 96 -7.30 15.87 9.74
CA PHE A 96 -6.45 14.86 10.38
C PHE A 96 -5.97 15.32 11.76
N LYS A 97 -6.06 14.40 12.74
CA LYS A 97 -5.53 14.57 14.09
C LYS A 97 -4.62 13.40 14.45
N ASP A 98 -3.42 13.72 14.90
CA ASP A 98 -2.46 12.73 15.41
C ASP A 98 -2.64 12.42 16.90
N TYR A 99 -3.46 13.22 17.61
CA TYR A 99 -3.73 13.10 19.05
C TYR A 99 -2.45 13.07 19.91
N GLY A 100 -1.32 13.59 19.40
CA GLY A 100 -0.01 13.55 20.04
C GLY A 100 0.77 12.25 19.85
N VAL A 101 0.27 11.26 19.10
CA VAL A 101 0.99 10.02 18.81
C VAL A 101 1.97 10.25 17.66
N ALA A 102 3.27 10.17 17.96
CA ALA A 102 4.33 10.56 17.03
C ALA A 102 4.36 9.68 15.77
N CYS A 103 4.24 8.36 15.92
CA CYS A 103 4.28 7.44 14.78
C CYS A 103 3.13 7.67 13.80
N LEU A 104 1.91 7.94 14.31
CA LEU A 104 0.75 8.28 13.48
C LEU A 104 0.97 9.60 12.73
N GLY A 105 1.46 10.62 13.44
CA GLY A 105 1.77 11.92 12.85
C GLY A 105 2.85 11.83 11.78
N ASP A 106 3.95 11.10 12.03
CA ASP A 106 5.06 10.97 11.09
C ASP A 106 4.67 10.21 9.82
N VAL A 107 3.97 9.07 9.96
CA VAL A 107 3.52 8.29 8.80
C VAL A 107 2.56 9.10 7.93
N VAL A 108 1.61 9.82 8.51
CA VAL A 108 0.61 10.57 7.72
C VAL A 108 1.18 11.87 7.15
N LYS A 109 1.94 12.64 7.91
CA LYS A 109 2.42 13.97 7.48
C LYS A 109 3.68 13.92 6.64
N LYS A 110 4.51 12.87 6.77
CA LYS A 110 5.79 12.74 6.06
C LYS A 110 5.82 11.50 5.17
N GLY A 111 5.47 10.35 5.73
CA GLY A 111 5.58 9.06 5.05
C GLY A 111 4.71 8.94 3.80
N ILE A 112 3.40 9.22 3.90
CA ILE A 112 2.49 9.14 2.75
C ILE A 112 2.87 10.10 1.62
N PRO A 113 3.19 11.40 1.89
CA PRO A 113 3.70 12.30 0.85
C PRO A 113 4.97 11.80 0.17
N GLU A 114 5.94 11.29 0.94
CA GLU A 114 7.19 10.77 0.42
C GLU A 114 6.95 9.54 -0.48
N PHE A 115 6.05 8.64 -0.06
CA PHE A 115 5.59 7.54 -0.88
C PHE A 115 4.96 8.03 -2.19
N LEU A 116 4.00 8.96 -2.15
CA LEU A 116 3.34 9.48 -3.35
C LEU A 116 4.29 10.21 -4.32
N LEU A 117 5.42 10.72 -3.82
CA LEU A 117 6.44 11.41 -4.61
C LEU A 117 7.44 10.44 -5.27
N HIS A 118 7.86 9.41 -4.55
CA HIS A 118 8.97 8.54 -4.95
C HIS A 118 8.56 7.14 -5.44
N TYR A 119 7.29 6.76 -5.29
CA TYR A 119 6.81 5.44 -5.67
C TYR A 119 6.88 5.19 -7.18
N ASP A 120 7.64 4.17 -7.59
CA ASP A 120 7.87 3.82 -8.98
C ASP A 120 6.90 2.72 -9.46
N ILE A 121 5.82 3.15 -10.08
CA ILE A 121 4.79 2.27 -10.66
C ILE A 121 5.34 1.41 -11.81
N ARG A 122 6.42 1.83 -12.48
CA ARG A 122 6.88 1.21 -13.72
C ARG A 122 7.92 0.13 -13.48
N TYR A 123 8.91 0.40 -12.64
CA TYR A 123 10.06 -0.48 -12.47
C TYR A 123 10.14 -1.15 -11.09
N ALA A 124 9.43 -0.63 -10.08
CA ALA A 124 9.39 -1.22 -8.74
C ALA A 124 8.01 -1.09 -8.05
N PRO A 125 6.89 -1.47 -8.70
CA PRO A 125 5.55 -1.33 -8.12
C PRO A 125 5.31 -2.26 -6.90
N GLN A 126 6.13 -3.28 -6.69
CA GLN A 126 6.07 -4.15 -5.53
C GLN A 126 6.67 -3.52 -4.26
N GLU A 127 7.48 -2.46 -4.39
CA GLU A 127 8.23 -1.89 -3.28
C GLU A 127 7.34 -1.02 -2.39
N THR A 128 7.26 -1.39 -1.11
CA THR A 128 6.66 -0.56 -0.08
C THR A 128 7.76 0.33 0.51
N ILE A 129 8.05 1.45 -0.15
CA ILE A 129 9.06 2.42 0.31
C ILE A 129 8.65 3.18 1.59
N LEU A 130 7.45 2.93 2.11
CA LEU A 130 6.89 3.52 3.33
C LEU A 130 6.99 2.54 4.50
N THR A 131 7.55 3.00 5.63
CA THR A 131 7.50 2.26 6.89
C THR A 131 6.14 2.44 7.56
N LEU A 132 5.45 1.32 7.85
CA LEU A 132 4.12 1.29 8.44
C LEU A 132 4.19 1.18 9.97
N ASP A 133 4.81 2.16 10.62
CA ASP A 133 5.17 2.12 12.05
C ASP A 133 3.96 2.22 13.01
N TYR A 134 2.87 2.83 12.56
CA TYR A 134 1.64 2.87 13.34
C TYR A 134 0.79 1.61 13.07
N PRO A 135 0.44 0.81 14.09
CA PRO A 135 -0.30 -0.43 13.89
C PRO A 135 -1.78 -0.17 13.57
N VAL A 136 -2.28 -0.78 12.50
CA VAL A 136 -3.71 -0.77 12.13
C VAL A 136 -4.39 -2.07 12.57
N LEU A 137 -5.71 -2.04 12.77
CA LEU A 137 -6.48 -3.22 13.21
C LEU A 137 -6.62 -4.32 12.15
N ARG A 138 -6.34 -3.99 10.88
CA ARG A 138 -6.48 -4.91 9.77
C ARG A 138 -5.21 -5.75 9.60
N ASP A 139 -5.37 -7.01 9.22
CA ASP A 139 -4.24 -7.86 8.84
C ASP A 139 -3.64 -7.38 7.51
N MET A 140 -2.39 -6.93 7.58
CA MET A 140 -1.61 -6.44 6.45
C MET A 140 -0.70 -7.53 5.85
N THR A 141 -0.76 -8.76 6.37
CA THR A 141 0.10 -9.86 5.92
C THR A 141 -0.06 -10.12 4.42
N GLY A 142 1.05 -10.09 3.70
CA GLY A 142 1.09 -10.37 2.25
C GLY A 142 0.70 -9.19 1.36
N GLN A 143 0.36 -8.02 1.91
CA GLN A 143 0.19 -6.80 1.14
C GLN A 143 1.55 -6.14 0.88
N THR A 144 1.76 -5.65 -0.34
CA THR A 144 3.00 -4.98 -0.77
C THR A 144 2.68 -3.81 -1.71
N GLY A 145 3.66 -2.93 -1.93
CA GLY A 145 3.54 -1.77 -2.80
C GLY A 145 2.33 -0.90 -2.48
N ILE A 146 1.66 -0.41 -3.53
CA ILE A 146 0.45 0.40 -3.38
C ILE A 146 -0.69 -0.32 -2.64
N ASN A 147 -0.80 -1.65 -2.70
CA ASN A 147 -1.88 -2.36 -2.01
C ASN A 147 -1.74 -2.22 -0.49
N ALA A 148 -0.51 -2.32 0.02
CA ALA A 148 -0.25 -2.12 1.45
C ALA A 148 -0.59 -0.69 1.86
N VAL A 149 -0.07 0.30 1.14
CA VAL A 149 -0.25 1.71 1.51
C VAL A 149 -1.70 2.16 1.37
N LEU A 150 -2.39 1.78 0.30
CA LEU A 150 -3.80 2.15 0.09
C LEU A 150 -4.70 1.58 1.19
N GLU A 151 -4.54 0.30 1.51
CA GLU A 151 -5.34 -0.36 2.55
C GLU A 151 -5.02 0.23 3.94
N TYR A 152 -3.75 0.51 4.19
CA TYR A 152 -3.30 1.15 5.42
C TYR A 152 -3.93 2.53 5.63
N VAL A 153 -3.94 3.38 4.59
CA VAL A 153 -4.58 4.71 4.67
C VAL A 153 -6.09 4.60 4.81
N LYS A 154 -6.74 3.62 4.16
CA LYS A 154 -8.17 3.34 4.38
C LYS A 154 -8.46 3.01 5.85
N CYS A 155 -7.63 2.22 6.51
CA CYS A 155 -7.74 1.98 7.94
C CYS A 155 -7.62 3.28 8.74
N ILE A 156 -6.60 4.10 8.49
CA ILE A 156 -6.43 5.39 9.17
C ILE A 156 -7.65 6.30 8.98
N CYS A 157 -8.20 6.39 7.76
CA CYS A 157 -9.41 7.19 7.50
C CYS A 157 -10.60 6.71 8.36
N LEU A 158 -10.82 5.40 8.46
CA LEU A 158 -11.89 4.84 9.30
C LEU A 158 -11.65 5.10 10.78
N GLU A 159 -10.40 5.01 11.22
CA GLU A 159 -10.00 5.32 12.59
C GLU A 159 -10.24 6.80 12.93
N GLN A 160 -9.86 7.72 12.04
CA GLN A 160 -10.10 9.16 12.20
C GLN A 160 -11.61 9.45 12.28
N GLN A 161 -12.43 8.83 11.41
CA GLN A 161 -13.89 8.96 11.49
C GLN A 161 -14.48 8.45 12.81
N PHE A 162 -13.86 7.43 13.42
CA PHE A 162 -14.25 6.94 14.74
C PHE A 162 -13.84 7.92 15.84
N LEU A 163 -12.57 8.33 15.86
CA LEU A 163 -12.00 9.17 16.91
C LEU A 163 -12.56 10.60 16.89
N GLN A 164 -12.92 11.13 15.72
CA GLN A 164 -13.57 12.44 15.58
C GLN A 164 -14.99 12.50 16.19
N ARG A 165 -15.58 11.36 16.59
CA ARG A 165 -16.83 11.36 17.37
C ARG A 165 -16.62 11.78 18.83
N PHE A 166 -15.38 11.78 19.30
CA PHE A 166 -15.01 12.16 20.65
C PHE A 166 -14.29 13.51 20.65
N ASP A 167 -14.38 14.23 21.76
CA ASP A 167 -13.57 15.42 21.95
C ASP A 167 -12.09 15.05 21.97
N GLU A 168 -11.27 15.83 21.28
CA GLU A 168 -9.82 15.59 21.20
C GLU A 168 -9.16 15.56 22.59
N ALA A 169 -9.60 16.44 23.49
CA ALA A 169 -9.13 16.46 24.87
C ALA A 169 -9.49 15.16 25.63
N TYR A 170 -10.63 14.54 25.32
CA TYR A 170 -11.02 13.26 25.91
C TYR A 170 -10.11 12.14 25.38
N VAL A 171 -9.88 12.06 24.06
CA VAL A 171 -8.99 11.05 23.47
C VAL A 171 -7.58 11.17 24.06
N CYS A 172 -7.03 12.37 24.15
CA CYS A 172 -5.71 12.61 24.73
C CYS A 172 -5.66 12.28 26.24
N ALA A 173 -6.76 12.49 26.98
CA ALA A 173 -6.84 12.12 28.40
C ALA A 173 -6.82 10.59 28.57
N VAL A 174 -7.65 9.87 27.80
CA VAL A 174 -7.70 8.40 27.81
C VAL A 174 -6.33 7.80 27.46
N LEU A 175 -5.66 8.34 26.44
CA LEU A 175 -4.31 7.90 26.07
C LEU A 175 -3.28 8.15 27.18
N ARG A 176 -3.34 9.31 27.84
CA ARG A 176 -2.44 9.66 28.94
C ARG A 176 -2.67 8.82 30.19
N ASP A 177 -3.92 8.47 30.48
CA ASP A 177 -4.28 7.61 31.60
C ASP A 177 -3.86 6.17 31.34
N HIS A 178 -3.90 5.72 30.08
CA HIS A 178 -3.40 4.41 29.66
C HIS A 178 -1.86 4.32 29.72
N CYS A 179 -1.14 5.32 29.20
CA CYS A 179 0.32 5.37 29.21
C CYS A 179 0.83 6.80 29.40
N ARG A 180 1.76 6.97 30.35
CA ARG A 180 2.35 8.29 30.64
C ARG A 180 3.13 8.88 29.45
N ASP A 181 3.77 8.03 28.67
CA ASP A 181 4.59 8.38 27.49
C ASP A 181 3.88 7.93 26.19
N TYR A 182 2.56 8.16 26.10
CA TYR A 182 1.74 7.71 24.97
C TYR A 182 2.16 8.31 23.61
N GLU A 183 2.97 9.37 23.59
CA GLU A 183 3.52 9.94 22.35
C GLU A 183 4.34 8.90 21.55
N PHE A 184 4.92 7.92 22.25
CA PHE A 184 5.71 6.82 21.66
C PHE A 184 4.95 5.49 21.61
N LEU A 185 3.63 5.53 21.76
CA LEU A 185 2.79 4.34 21.78
C LEU A 185 2.90 3.58 20.44
N ALA A 186 3.17 2.28 20.54
CA ALA A 186 3.20 1.36 19.40
C ALA A 186 1.91 0.52 19.36
N GLU A 187 0.78 1.12 19.72
CA GLU A 187 -0.54 0.49 19.78
C GLU A 187 -1.58 1.36 19.07
N ASN A 188 -2.64 0.72 18.59
CA ASN A 188 -3.69 1.39 17.85
C ASN A 188 -4.58 2.21 18.79
N ILE A 189 -4.74 3.51 18.52
CA ILE A 189 -5.48 4.46 19.37
C ILE A 189 -6.94 4.03 19.54
N CYS A 190 -7.59 3.55 18.48
CA CYS A 190 -8.98 3.14 18.52
C CYS A 190 -9.23 1.97 19.48
N THR A 191 -8.24 1.08 19.67
CA THR A 191 -8.37 -0.03 20.63
C THR A 191 -8.48 0.50 22.06
N ILE A 192 -7.64 1.45 22.42
CA ILE A 192 -7.57 2.02 23.77
C ILE A 192 -8.83 2.83 24.06
N VAL A 193 -9.22 3.71 23.13
CA VAL A 193 -10.44 4.52 23.28
C VAL A 193 -11.68 3.62 23.37
N ARG A 194 -11.76 2.57 22.56
CA ARG A 194 -12.89 1.62 22.61
C ARG A 194 -12.96 0.87 23.94
N GLN A 195 -11.82 0.51 24.54
CA GLN A 195 -11.80 -0.12 25.86
C GLN A 195 -12.31 0.84 26.93
N SER A 196 -11.83 2.08 26.95
CA SER A 196 -12.29 3.10 27.90
C SER A 196 -13.80 3.33 27.85
N VAL A 197 -14.42 3.32 26.66
CA VAL A 197 -15.88 3.52 26.50
C VAL A 197 -16.69 2.31 26.97
N LEU A 198 -16.09 1.11 26.99
CA LEU A 198 -16.77 -0.12 27.44
C LEU A 198 -16.63 -0.35 28.95
N ASP A 199 -15.63 0.27 29.57
CA ASP A 199 -15.35 0.18 31.00
C ASP A 199 -16.13 1.26 31.83
N ASP A 200 -16.73 2.25 31.15
CA ASP A 200 -17.68 3.25 31.69
C ASP A 200 -19.14 2.75 31.69
#